data_AF-A0A924J8I6-F1
#
_entry.id   AF-A0A924J8I6-F1
#
_cell.length_a   1.000
_cell.length_b   1.000
_cell.length_c   1.000
_cell.angle_alpha   90.00
_cell.angle_beta   90.00
_cell.angle_gamma   90.00
#
_symmetry.space_group_name_H-M   'P 1'
#
loop_
_entity.id
_entity.type
_entity.pdbx_description
1 polymer ?
#
loop_
_entity_poly.entity_id
_entity_poly.type
_entity_poly.pdbx_seq_one_letter_code
_entity_poly.pdbx_strand_id
1 'polypeptide(L)' 'MIATAEDLSYAQLSSSASTNLGENKFTLEDINRTISSLQPEYSTPFLKYFEGYKYHEIAEELNIPIGTVKTRI' A
#
# COMPACT_ATOMS: atom_id res chain seq x y z
N MET A 1 -14.17 -19.17 13.52
CA MET A 1 -13.20 -18.10 13.82
C MET A 1 -12.67 -17.62 12.49
N ILE A 2 -13.11 -16.45 12.01
CA ILE A 2 -12.64 -15.90 10.73
C ILE A 2 -11.32 -15.20 11.08
N ALA A 3 -10.20 -15.85 10.75
CA ALA A 3 -8.89 -15.20 10.82
C ALA A 3 -8.91 -14.07 9.79
N THR A 4 -8.93 -12.84 10.26
CA THR A 4 -8.67 -11.66 9.45
C THR A 4 -7.28 -11.84 8.87
N ALA A 5 -7.20 -12.07 7.57
CA ALA A 5 -5.94 -12.12 6.84
C ALA A 5 -5.39 -10.69 6.79
N GLU A 6 -4.72 -10.33 7.88
CA GLU A 6 -3.91 -9.14 8.01
C GLU A 6 -2.70 -9.30 7.07
N ASP A 7 -2.49 -8.26 6.24
CA ASP A 7 -1.38 -8.09 5.29
C ASP A 7 -1.52 -8.81 3.93
N LEU A 8 -2.30 -8.21 3.03
CA LEU A 8 -2.28 -8.58 1.60
C LEU A 8 -1.09 -7.88 0.92
N SER A 9 0.00 -8.62 0.73
CA SER A 9 1.13 -8.20 -0.10
C SER A 9 0.71 -7.98 -1.57
N TYR A 10 1.29 -6.99 -2.27
CA TYR A 10 1.10 -6.76 -3.71
C TYR A 10 1.22 -8.03 -4.55
N ALA A 11 2.15 -8.92 -4.16
CA ALA A 11 2.39 -10.19 -4.84
C ALA A 11 1.24 -11.20 -4.64
N GLN A 12 0.51 -11.13 -3.53
CA GLN A 12 -0.66 -11.95 -3.28
C GLN A 12 -1.90 -11.41 -4.01
N LEU A 13 -2.02 -10.08 -4.15
CA LEU A 13 -2.98 -9.44 -5.04
C LEU A 13 -2.72 -9.84 -6.50
N SER A 14 -1.47 -9.83 -6.98
CA SER A 14 -1.16 -10.28 -8.34
C SER A 14 -1.34 -11.79 -8.54
N SER A 15 -1.09 -12.61 -7.52
CA SER A 15 -1.20 -14.07 -7.61
C SER A 15 -2.66 -14.56 -7.57
N SER A 16 -3.50 -13.94 -6.75
CA SER A 16 -4.95 -14.21 -6.70
C SER A 16 -5.72 -13.68 -7.94
N ALA A 17 -5.11 -12.79 -8.73
CA ALA A 17 -5.66 -12.27 -9.99
C ALA A 17 -5.77 -13.33 -11.12
N SER A 18 -5.22 -14.53 -10.92
CA SER A 18 -5.18 -15.61 -11.93
C SER A 18 -6.56 -16.25 -12.23
N THR A 19 -7.60 -15.95 -11.45
CA THR A 19 -8.93 -16.62 -11.56
C THR A 19 -10.03 -15.72 -12.17
N ASN A 20 -9.81 -14.40 -12.34
CA ASN A 20 -10.80 -13.51 -12.97
C ASN A 20 -10.12 -12.30 -13.67
N LEU A 21 -9.62 -12.52 -14.89
CA LEU A 21 -8.78 -11.57 -15.64
C LEU A 21 -9.46 -10.23 -15.99
N GLY A 22 -10.79 -10.16 -16.02
CA GLY A 22 -11.53 -8.95 -16.38
C GLY A 22 -11.70 -7.97 -15.20
N GLU A 23 -12.22 -8.46 -14.07
CA GLU A 23 -12.48 -7.64 -12.87
C GLU A 23 -11.20 -7.28 -12.11
N ASN A 24 -10.19 -8.15 -12.12
CA ASN A 24 -8.91 -7.87 -11.46
C ASN A 24 -8.10 -6.77 -12.15
N LYS A 25 -8.13 -6.72 -13.49
CA LYS A 25 -7.44 -5.66 -14.24
C LYS A 25 -8.05 -4.29 -13.96
N PHE A 26 -9.38 -4.21 -13.87
CA PHE A 26 -10.10 -3.00 -13.53
C PHE A 26 -9.75 -2.53 -12.11
N THR A 27 -9.80 -3.44 -11.14
CA THR A 27 -9.47 -3.15 -9.73
C THR A 27 -8.02 -2.68 -9.55
N LEU A 28 -7.05 -3.32 -10.22
CA LEU A 28 -5.65 -2.93 -10.10
C LEU A 28 -5.37 -1.58 -10.75
N GLU A 29 -6.02 -1.27 -11.88
CA GLU A 29 -5.89 0.03 -12.55
C GLU A 29 -6.49 1.16 -11.70
N ASP A 30 -7.62 0.92 -11.04
CA ASP A 30 -8.24 1.86 -10.10
C ASP A 30 -7.38 2.12 -8.86
N ILE A 31 -6.77 1.07 -8.29
CA ILE A 31 -5.84 1.20 -7.16
C ILE A 31 -4.64 2.04 -7.58
N ASN A 32 -4.03 1.74 -8.73
CA ASN A 32 -2.87 2.50 -9.23
C ASN A 32 -3.24 3.96 -9.52
N ARG A 33 -4.39 4.22 -10.13
CA ARG A 33 -4.88 5.58 -10.39
C ARG A 33 -5.12 6.35 -9.10
N THR A 34 -5.69 5.70 -8.09
CA THR A 34 -5.96 6.30 -6.78
C THR A 34 -4.66 6.61 -6.04
N ILE A 35 -3.70 5.70 -6.01
CA ILE A 35 -2.38 5.95 -5.42
C ILE A 35 -1.65 7.08 -6.16
N SER A 36 -1.78 7.14 -7.49
CA SER A 36 -1.19 8.18 -8.32
C SER A 36 -1.87 9.55 -8.17
N SER A 37 -3.12 9.61 -7.70
CA SER A 37 -3.85 10.86 -7.45
C SER A 37 -3.62 11.41 -6.03
N LEU A 38 -3.05 10.60 -5.13
CA LEU A 38 -2.62 11.06 -3.81
C LEU A 38 -1.45 12.02 -3.93
N GLN A 39 -1.45 13.05 -3.06
CA GLN A 39 -0.31 13.94 -2.96
C GLN A 39 0.93 13.14 -2.52
N PRO A 40 2.14 13.50 -2.98
CA PRO A 40 3.39 12.78 -2.67
C PRO A 40 3.61 12.54 -1.17
N GLU A 41 3.10 13.44 -0.34
CA GLU A 41 3.13 13.38 1.11
C GLU A 41 2.45 12.14 1.71
N TYR A 42 1.46 11.59 1.00
CA TYR A 42 0.68 10.42 1.42
C TYR A 42 1.06 9.18 0.61
N SER A 43 1.28 9.31 -0.69
CA SER A 43 1.65 8.15 -1.54
C SER A 43 3.03 7.59 -1.19
N THR A 44 4.01 8.44 -0.90
CA THR A 44 5.38 8.01 -0.57
C THR A 44 5.45 7.16 0.71
N PRO A 45 4.94 7.61 1.88
CA PRO A 45 4.97 6.77 3.08
C PRO A 45 4.09 5.53 2.94
N PHE A 46 2.94 5.62 2.26
CA PHE A 46 2.06 4.49 2.01
C PHE A 46 2.73 3.39 1.18
N LEU A 47 3.37 3.76 0.06
CA LEU A 47 4.09 2.81 -0.79
C LEU A 47 5.22 2.12 -0.04
N LYS A 48 6.03 2.87 0.72
CA LYS A 48 7.11 2.28 1.53
C LYS A 48 6.60 1.30 2.57
N TYR A 49 5.54 1.67 3.29
CA TYR A 49 4.93 0.78 4.26
C TYR A 49 4.42 -0.50 3.59
N PHE A 50 3.77 -0.36 2.44
CA PHE A 50 3.28 -1.47 1.64
C PHE A 50 4.39 -2.35 1.05
N GLU A 51 5.57 -1.79 0.77
CA GLU A 51 6.79 -2.51 0.39
C GLU A 51 7.45 -3.26 1.58
N GLY A 52 6.94 -3.05 2.81
CA GLY A 52 7.37 -3.76 4.01
C GLY A 52 8.21 -2.93 4.98
N TYR A 53 8.46 -1.65 4.68
CA TYR A 53 9.21 -0.75 5.57
C TYR A 53 8.41 -0.50 6.86
N LYS A 54 9.12 -0.45 7.99
CA LYS A 54 8.55 -0.09 9.28
C LYS A 54 8.42 1.43 9.39
N TYR A 55 7.47 1.88 10.21
CA TYR A 55 7.22 3.31 10.44
C TYR A 55 8.47 4.11 10.85
N HIS A 56 9.40 3.51 11.60
CA HIS A 56 10.64 4.18 11.97
C HIS A 56 11.60 4.32 10.79
N GLU A 57 11.73 3.30 9.94
CA GLU A 57 12.56 3.35 8.72
C GLU A 57 12.05 4.44 7.76
N ILE A 58 10.72 4.54 7.60
CA ILE A 58 10.08 5.58 6.79
C ILE A 58 10.27 6.97 7.40
N ALA A 59 10.18 7.09 8.73
CA ALA A 59 10.39 8.36 9.44
C ALA A 59 11.82 8.88 9.28
N GLU A 60 12.81 7.98 9.39
CA GLU A 60 14.23 8.29 9.18
C GLU A 60 14.50 8.66 7.73
N GLU A 61 13.97 7.91 6.77
CA GLU A 61 14.22 8.17 5.34
C GLU A 61 13.57 9.47 4.86
N LEU A 62 12.35 9.76 5.30
CA LEU A 62 11.63 10.99 4.93
C LEU A 62 11.99 12.18 5.82
N ASN A 63 12.80 11.97 6.86
CA ASN A 63 13.17 12.97 7.87
C ASN A 63 11.94 13.70 8.46
N ILE A 64 10.90 12.93 8.82
CA ILE A 64 9.67 13.42 9.44
C ILE A 64 9.38 12.65 10.74
N PRO A 65 8.60 13.22 11.69
CA PRO A 65 8.24 12.51 12.90
C PRO A 65 7.49 11.21 12.61
N ILE A 66 7.78 10.15 13.38
CA ILE A 66 7.05 8.88 13.29
C ILE A 66 5.53 9.05 13.47
N GLY A 67 5.10 10.04 14.27
CA GLY A 67 3.69 10.40 14.39
C GLY A 67 3.09 10.89 13.07
N THR A 68 3.84 11.68 12.30
CA THR A 68 3.45 12.17 10.97
C THR A 68 3.36 11.03 9.97
N VAL A 69 4.27 10.06 10.03
CA VAL A 69 4.20 8.83 9.20
C VAL A 69 2.90 8.07 9.50
N LYS A 70 2.58 7.85 10.78
CA LYS A 70 1.35 7.16 11.20
C LYS A 70 0.05 7.86 10.78
N THR A 71 0.07 9.18 10.64
CA THR A 71 -1.11 9.95 10.17
C THR A 71 -1.26 9.95 8.64
N ARG A 72 -0.21 9.58 7.91
CA ARG A 72 -0.15 9.62 6.44
C ARG A 72 -0.42 8.26 5.78
N ILE A 73 -0.58 7.19 6.58
CA ILE A 73 -0.86 5.81 6.19
C ILE A 73 -2.15 5.39 6.88
#